data_AF-A0A225WXH5-F1
#
_entry.id   AF-A0A225WXH5-F1
#
_cell.length_a   1.000
_cell.length_b   1.000
_cell.length_c   1.000
_cell.angle_alpha   90.00
_cell.angle_beta   90.00
_cell.angle_gamma   90.00
#
_symmetry.space_group_name_H-M   'P 1'
#
loop_
_entity.id
_entity.type
_entity.pdbx_description
1 polymer ?
#
loop_
_entity_poly.entity_id
_entity_poly.type
_entity_poly.pdbx_seq_one_letter_code
_entity_poly.pdbx_strand_id
1 'polypeptide(L)' 'MRTSGYTHDGPCEIYMGDKLALSYLNCHESIPEQTFKLDYSGCGDSCTLYWYWLGVRKLKGKYSWQVYKECIPIYK' A
#
# COMPACT_ATOMS: atom_id res chain seq x y z
N MET A 1 -10.59 -18.72 6.02
CA MET A 1 -9.51 -17.90 6.62
C MET A 1 -9.13 -16.86 5.57
N ARG A 2 -9.48 -15.59 5.77
CA ARG A 2 -9.24 -14.52 4.79
C ARG A 2 -7.76 -14.15 4.82
N THR A 3 -6.95 -14.75 3.96
CA THR A 3 -5.58 -14.30 3.67
C THR A 3 -5.64 -13.39 2.46
N SER A 4 -6.07 -12.15 2.67
CA SER A 4 -6.62 -11.31 1.60
C SER A 4 -6.26 -9.82 1.75
N GLY A 5 -4.98 -9.42 1.76
CA GLY A 5 -4.56 -8.01 1.66
C GLY A 5 -3.92 -7.43 2.93
N TYR A 6 -4.22 -6.18 3.27
CA TYR A 6 -3.71 -5.53 4.48
C TYR A 6 -4.23 -6.25 5.73
N THR A 7 -3.35 -6.92 6.48
CA THR A 7 -3.69 -7.74 7.66
C THR A 7 -3.45 -7.06 9.01
N HIS A 8 -2.86 -5.87 8.98
CA HIS A 8 -2.54 -5.04 10.14
C HIS A 8 -3.05 -3.63 9.91
N ASP A 9 -3.47 -2.96 10.99
CA ASP A 9 -3.78 -1.53 10.92
C ASP A 9 -2.54 -0.75 10.51
N GLY A 10 -2.75 0.34 9.79
CA GLY A 10 -1.69 1.30 9.53
C GLY A 10 -1.72 1.88 8.12
N PRO A 11 -0.92 2.94 7.91
CA PRO A 11 -0.99 3.71 6.70
C PRO A 11 -0.34 2.98 5.54
N CYS A 12 -0.86 3.22 4.34
CA CYS A 12 -0.22 2.81 3.11
C CYS A 12 -0.25 3.94 2.10
N GLU A 13 0.74 3.92 1.22
CA GLU A 13 0.86 4.84 0.11
C GLU A 13 1.28 4.08 -1.13
N ILE A 14 0.75 4.50 -2.27
CA ILE A 14 1.10 3.97 -3.57
C ILE A 14 1.49 5.14 -4.44
N TYR A 15 2.70 5.07 -4.97
CA TYR A 15 3.23 6.02 -5.93
C TYR A 15 3.33 5.38 -7.29
N MET A 16 3.20 6.22 -8.30
CA MET A 16 3.17 5.85 -9.70
C MET A 16 4.19 6.77 -10.38
N GLY A 17 5.43 6.30 -10.50
CA GLY A 17 6.60 7.17 -10.63
C GLY A 17 6.76 8.03 -9.36
N ASP A 18 6.92 9.33 -9.55
CA ASP A 18 7.07 10.31 -8.45
C ASP A 18 5.72 10.88 -7.97
N LYS A 19 4.60 10.43 -8.54
CA LYS A 19 3.26 10.93 -8.21
C LYS A 19 2.57 10.00 -7.21
N LEU A 20 2.05 10.57 -6.12
CA LEU A 20 1.18 9.85 -5.20
C LEU A 20 -0.14 9.49 -5.91
N ALA A 21 -0.45 8.20 -5.97
CA ALA A 21 -1.63 7.65 -6.62
C ALA A 21 -2.72 7.21 -5.61
N LEU A 22 -2.32 6.81 -4.40
CA LEU A 22 -3.23 6.41 -3.33
C LEU A 22 -2.57 6.62 -1.97
N SER A 23 -3.33 7.09 -0.99
CA SER A 23 -2.90 7.18 0.41
C SER A 23 -4.09 7.01 1.34
N TYR A 24 -3.92 6.20 2.39
CA TYR A 24 -4.87 6.12 3.51
C TYR A 24 -4.12 5.99 4.83
N LEU A 25 -4.73 6.51 5.91
CA LEU A 25 -4.20 6.38 7.27
C LEU A 25 -4.36 4.95 7.83
N ASN A 26 -5.37 4.21 7.36
CA ASN A 26 -5.54 2.79 7.67
C ASN A 26 -6.04 2.03 6.44
N CYS A 27 -5.14 1.30 5.78
CA CYS A 27 -5.48 0.55 4.58
C CYS A 27 -6.17 -0.79 4.86
N HIS A 28 -6.07 -1.31 6.09
CA HIS A 28 -6.86 -2.45 6.53
C HIS A 28 -8.36 -2.12 6.53
N GLU A 29 -8.72 -0.92 7.01
CA GLU A 29 -10.11 -0.46 7.04
C GLU A 29 -10.57 0.09 5.68
N SER A 30 -9.71 0.85 5.00
CA SER A 30 -10.09 1.59 3.78
C SER A 30 -10.16 0.70 2.53
N ILE A 31 -9.51 -0.47 2.54
CA ILE A 31 -9.42 -1.39 1.40
C ILE A 31 -9.87 -2.80 1.84
N PRO A 32 -11.18 -3.00 2.12
CA PRO A 32 -11.68 -4.26 2.67
C PRO A 32 -11.73 -5.40 1.65
N GLU A 33 -11.78 -5.08 0.34
CA GLU A 33 -12.02 -6.06 -0.74
C GLU A 33 -10.79 -6.30 -1.65
N GLN A 34 -9.59 -5.94 -1.20
CA GLN A 34 -8.30 -6.13 -1.90
C GLN A 34 -8.11 -5.42 -3.23
N THR A 35 -9.18 -4.97 -3.86
CA THR A 35 -9.17 -4.34 -5.17
C THR A 35 -9.41 -2.85 -4.97
N PHE A 36 -8.53 -2.03 -5.53
CA PHE A 36 -8.63 -0.59 -5.48
C PHE A 36 -8.23 -0.02 -6.84
N LYS A 37 -8.80 1.14 -7.19
CA LYS A 37 -8.45 1.85 -8.41
C LYS A 37 -7.21 2.68 -8.15
N LEU A 38 -6.25 2.61 -9.07
CA LEU A 38 -5.03 3.41 -9.04
C LEU A 38 -5.06 4.48 -10.11
N ASP A 39 -4.58 5.67 -9.78
CA ASP A 39 -4.30 6.74 -10.74
C ASP A 39 -2.97 6.48 -11.45
N TYR A 40 -3.03 6.04 -12.71
CA TYR A 40 -1.86 5.78 -13.54
C TYR A 40 -1.31 7.03 -14.24
N SER A 41 -1.90 8.21 -14.03
CA SER A 41 -1.46 9.45 -14.72
C SER A 41 -0.06 9.92 -14.34
N GLY A 42 0.52 9.38 -13.26
CA GLY A 42 1.94 9.56 -12.92
C GLY A 42 2.90 8.83 -13.86
N CYS A 43 2.40 7.92 -14.70
CA CYS A 43 3.20 7.12 -15.62
C CYS A 43 2.97 7.50 -17.08
N GLY A 44 4.07 7.68 -17.81
CA GLY A 44 4.09 7.80 -19.26
C GLY A 44 4.11 6.41 -19.92
N ASP A 45 5.11 6.17 -20.77
CA ASP A 45 5.28 4.87 -21.45
C ASP A 45 5.81 3.77 -20.50
N SER A 46 6.55 4.15 -19.46
CA SER A 46 6.98 3.25 -18.39
C SER A 46 7.24 4.01 -17.09
N CYS A 47 7.15 3.31 -15.96
CA CYS A 47 7.48 3.83 -14.63
C CYS A 47 7.65 2.71 -13.61
N THR A 48 7.96 3.07 -12.37
CA THR A 48 7.86 2.16 -11.22
C THR A 48 6.67 2.53 -10.35
N LEU A 49 5.83 1.53 -10.05
CA LEU A 49 4.87 1.61 -8.96
C LEU A 49 5.61 1.31 -7.65
N TYR A 50 5.60 2.26 -6.72
CA TYR A 50 6.08 2.03 -5.37
C TYR A 50 4.91 1.83 -4.44
N TRP A 51 4.83 0.66 -3.84
CA TRP A 51 3.82 0.35 -2.83
C TRP A 51 4.50 0.31 -1.46
N TYR A 52 4.00 1.10 -0.51
CA TYR A 52 4.46 1.13 0.86
C TYR A 52 3.31 0.90 1.82
N TRP A 53 3.53 0.05 2.82
CA TRP A 53 2.59 -0.17 3.92
C TRP A 53 3.34 -0.31 5.24
N LEU A 54 2.92 0.50 6.21
CA LEU A 54 3.45 0.49 7.57
C LEU A 54 2.44 -0.19 8.48
N GLY A 55 2.52 -1.53 8.58
CA GLY A 55 1.66 -2.32 9.45
C GLY A 55 2.03 -2.15 10.92
N VAL A 56 1.03 -1.91 11.76
CA VAL A 56 1.17 -1.75 13.21
C VAL A 56 0.49 -2.92 13.90
N ARG A 57 1.24 -3.58 14.79
CA ARG A 57 0.70 -4.66 15.62
C ARG A 57 1.01 -4.41 17.10
N LYS A 58 0.00 -4.54 17.95
CA LYS A 58 0.19 -4.52 19.41
C LYS A 58 0.51 -5.94 19.90
N LEU A 59 1.73 -6.15 20.37
CA LEU A 59 2.22 -7.42 20.90
C LEU A 59 2.71 -7.25 22.32
N LYS A 60 2.16 -8.02 23.26
CA LYS A 60 2.55 -8.00 24.69
C LYS A 60 2.60 -6.59 25.29
N GLY A 61 1.61 -5.75 24.96
CA GLY A 61 1.51 -4.37 25.44
C GLY A 61 2.42 -3.34 24.74
N LYS A 62 3.22 -3.75 23.75
CA LYS A 62 4.09 -2.86 22.96
C LYS A 62 3.63 -2.78 21.51
N TYR A 63 3.91 -1.66 20.86
CA TYR A 63 3.68 -1.49 19.42
C TYR A 63 4.89 -2.01 18.65
N SER A 64 4.63 -2.85 17.65
CA SER A 64 5.61 -3.31 16.67
C SER A 64 5.20 -2.78 15.31
N TRP A 65 6.12 -2.07 14.66
CA TRP A 65 5.94 -1.58 13.30
C TRP A 65 6.61 -2.53 12.31
N GLN A 66 5.97 -2.73 11.17
CA GLN A 66 6.43 -3.58 10.08
C GLN A 66 6.35 -2.79 8.79
N VAL A 67 7.45 -2.77 8.04
CA VAL A 67 7.50 -2.09 6.73
C VAL A 67 7.37 -3.15 5.65
N TYR A 68 6.30 -3.05 4.88
CA TYR A 68 6.10 -3.81 3.65
C TYR A 68 6.28 -2.86 2.49
N LYS A 69 7.10 -3.24 1.53
CA LYS A 69 7.36 -2.43 0.34
C LYS A 69 7.52 -3.30 -0.89
N GLU A 70 7.08 -2.79 -2.03
CA GLU A 70 7.24 -3.45 -3.32
C GLU A 70 7.50 -2.39 -4.41
N CYS A 71 8.35 -2.74 -5.38
CA CYS A 71 8.72 -1.86 -6.50
C CYS A 71 8.43 -2.59 -7.81
N ILE A 72 7.36 -2.20 -8.50
CA ILE A 72 6.83 -2.95 -9.65
C ILE A 72 7.04 -2.12 -10.91
N PRO A 73 7.78 -2.62 -11.92
CA PRO A 73 7.85 -1.93 -13.20
C PRO A 73 6.50 -2.02 -13.93
N ILE A 74 5.99 -0.87 -14.37
CA ILE A 74 4.76 -0.77 -15.15
C ILE A 74 5.14 -0.30 -16.56
N TYR A 75 4.58 -0.97 -17.56
CA TYR A 75 4.73 -0.66 -18.98
C TYR A 75 3.34 -0.48 -19.57
N LYS A 76 3.22 0.42 -20.56
CA LYS A 76 1.96 0.67 -21.26
C LYS A 76 1.74 -0.28 -22.42
#